data_AF-A0A962RXY7-F1
#
_entry.id   AF-A0A962RXY7-F1
#
_cell.length_a   1.000
_cell.length_b   1.000
_cell.length_c   1.000
_cell.angle_alpha   90.00
_cell.angle_beta   90.00
_cell.angle_gamma   90.00
#
_symmetry.space_group_name_H-M   'P 1'
#
loop_
_entity.id
_entity.type
_entity.pdbx_description
1 polymer ?
#
loop_
_entity_poly.entity_id
_entity_poly.type
_entity_poly.pdbx_seq_one_letter_code
_entity_poly.pdbx_strand_id
1 'polypeptide(L)' 'MPREERTARLTLLIDPRKKAVFERLCKAEDLTPSQVVRQLIRGWIEERQGYPWDPDREDGEA' A
#
# COMPACT_ATOMS: atom_id res chain seq x y z
N MET A 1 0.10 -3.40 20.43
CA MET A 1 0.62 -3.05 19.09
C MET A 1 -0.54 -2.47 18.31
N PRO A 2 -0.44 -1.24 17.83
CA PRO A 2 -1.54 -0.56 17.16
C PRO A 2 -1.84 -1.32 15.88
N ARG A 3 -3.11 -1.69 15.73
CA ARG A 3 -3.59 -2.46 14.61
C ARG A 3 -3.85 -1.45 13.50
N GLU A 4 -3.01 -1.42 12.48
CA GLU A 4 -3.17 -0.59 11.28
C GLU A 4 -4.65 -0.60 10.85
N GLU A 5 -5.36 0.51 11.06
CA GLU A 5 -6.80 0.60 10.85
C GLU A 5 -7.09 0.66 9.34
N ARG A 6 -7.50 -0.46 8.77
CA ARG A 6 -7.82 -0.61 7.34
C ARG A 6 -9.22 -0.07 7.01
N THR A 7 -9.55 1.12 7.49
CA THR A 7 -10.91 1.71 7.41
C THR A 7 -11.13 2.57 6.15
N ALA A 8 -10.06 3.07 5.53
CA ALA A 8 -10.12 3.87 4.31
C ALA A 8 -10.05 3.00 3.03
N ARG A 9 -10.85 3.34 2.01
CA ARG A 9 -10.82 2.70 0.68
C ARG A 9 -10.12 3.60 -0.34
N LEU A 10 -9.14 3.04 -1.04
CA LEU A 10 -8.47 3.68 -2.18
C LEU A 10 -8.92 3.00 -3.47
N THR A 11 -9.60 3.73 -4.36
CA THR A 11 -10.01 3.23 -5.69
C THR A 11 -9.11 3.82 -6.76
N LEU A 12 -8.50 2.96 -7.57
CA LEU A 12 -7.56 3.34 -8.62
C LEU A 12 -8.05 2.77 -9.96
N LEU A 13 -8.07 3.60 -10.99
CA LEU A 13 -8.26 3.13 -12.37
C LEU A 13 -6.87 2.90 -12.98
N ILE A 14 -6.63 1.68 -13.45
CA ILE A 14 -5.41 1.30 -14.14
C ILE A 14 -5.75 0.61 -15.46
N ASP A 15 -4.81 0.65 -16.39
CA ASP A 15 -4.95 -0.05 -17.66
C ASP A 15 -5.23 -1.56 -17.44
N PRO A 16 -6.17 -2.16 -18.19
CA PRO A 16 -6.56 -3.55 -17.99
C PRO A 16 -5.42 -4.55 -18.25
N ARG A 17 -4.47 -4.24 -19.14
CA ARG A 17 -3.29 -5.10 -19.37
C ARG A 17 -2.35 -5.03 -18.17
N LYS A 18 -2.12 -3.83 -17.62
CA LYS A 18 -1.33 -3.67 -16.38
C LYS A 18 -1.96 -4.42 -15.21
N LYS A 19 -3.29 -4.31 -15.05
CA LYS A 19 -4.05 -5.06 -14.03
C LYS A 19 -3.82 -6.56 -14.17
N ALA A 20 -3.97 -7.12 -15.37
CA ALA A 20 -3.81 -8.56 -15.60
C ALA A 20 -2.39 -9.06 -15.29
N VAL A 21 -1.36 -8.28 -15.67
CA VAL A 21 0.03 -8.61 -15.32
C VAL A 21 0.24 -8.55 -13.82
N PHE A 22 -0.26 -7.50 -13.16
CA PHE A 22 -0.14 -7.32 -11.72
C PHE A 22 -0.80 -8.47 -10.95
N GLU A 23 -2.05 -8.82 -11.27
CA GLU A 23 -2.77 -9.92 -10.63
C GLU A 23 -2.07 -11.26 -10.83
N ARG A 24 -1.46 -11.50 -12.00
CA ARG A 24 -0.69 -12.71 -12.26
C ARG A 24 0.58 -12.78 -11.42
N LEU A 25 1.29 -11.66 -11.26
CA LEU A 25 2.49 -11.59 -10.41
C LEU A 25 2.13 -11.81 -8.94
N CYS A 26 1.10 -11.11 -8.44
CA CYS A 26 0.60 -11.30 -7.08
C CYS A 26 0.22 -12.76 -6.81
N LYS A 27 -0.47 -13.42 -7.77
CA LYS A 27 -0.84 -14.83 -7.66
C LYS A 27 0.36 -15.78 -7.65
N ALA A 28 1.43 -15.46 -8.36
CA ALA A 28 2.65 -16.27 -8.39
C ALA A 28 3.40 -16.25 -7.05
N GLU A 29 3.22 -15.19 -6.26
CA GLU A 29 3.87 -14.99 -4.95
C GLU A 29 2.93 -15.26 -3.76
N ASP A 30 1.73 -15.81 -4.01
CA ASP A 30 0.69 -16.02 -2.99
C ASP A 30 0.29 -14.74 -2.22
N LEU A 31 0.39 -13.59 -2.90
CA LEU A 31 0.01 -12.28 -2.38
C LEU A 31 -1.28 -11.78 -3.00
N THR A 32 -2.05 -11.00 -2.25
CA THR A 32 -3.19 -10.25 -2.80
C THR A 32 -2.72 -8.90 -3.35
N PRO A 33 -3.35 -8.39 -4.43
CA PRO A 33 -3.10 -7.05 -4.96
C PRO A 33 -3.08 -5.97 -3.87
N SER A 34 -4.02 -6.04 -2.92
CA SER A 34 -4.12 -5.08 -1.81
C SER A 34 -2.97 -5.18 -0.82
N GLN A 35 -2.33 -6.34 -0.65
CA GLN A 35 -1.13 -6.46 0.20
C GLN A 35 0.06 -5.78 -0.48
N VAL A 36 0.27 -6.04 -1.77
CA VAL A 36 1.36 -5.44 -2.55
C VAL A 36 1.18 -3.92 -2.64
N VAL A 37 -0.02 -3.43 -2.94
CA VAL A 37 -0.29 -1.98 -2.99
C VAL A 37 -0.01 -1.30 -1.65
N ARG A 38 -0.37 -1.92 -0.51
CA ARG A 38 -0.05 -1.35 0.81
C ARG A 38 1.44 -1.28 1.07
N GLN A 39 2.20 -2.32 0.70
CA GLN A 39 3.66 -2.31 0.83
C GLN A 39 4.29 -1.22 -0.05
N LEU A 40 3.81 -1.06 -1.28
CA LEU A 40 4.25 0.01 -2.18
C LEU A 40 3.93 1.40 -1.61
N ILE A 41 2.73 1.59 -1.06
CA ILE A 41 2.34 2.86 -0.42
C ILE A 41 3.27 3.16 0.76
N ARG A 42 3.48 2.18 1.65
CA ARG A 42 4.36 2.35 2.81
C ARG A 42 5.78 2.70 2.39
N GLY A 43 6.37 1.93 1.48
CA GLY A 43 7.73 2.20 1.00
C GLY A 43 7.86 3.57 0.34
N TRP A 44 6.84 3.99 -0.43
CA TRP A 44 6.81 5.32 -1.03
C TRP A 44 6.74 6.44 0.01
N ILE A 45 5.96 6.27 1.08
CA ILE A 45 5.87 7.25 2.18
C ILE A 45 7.21 7.32 2.91
N GLU A 46 7.79 6.18 3.28
CA GLU A 46 9.06 6.11 4.01
C GLU A 46 10.22 6.72 3.22
N GLU A 47 10.27 6.47 1.91
CA GLU A 47 11.26 7.07 1.01
C GLU A 47 11.13 8.60 0.93
N ARG A 48 9.89 9.13 0.96
CA ARG A 48 9.61 10.56 0.85
C ARG A 48 9.75 11.32 2.17
N GLN A 49 9.37 10.70 3.28
CA GLN A 49 9.45 11.27 4.62
C GLN A 49 10.87 11.15 5.20
N GLY A 50 11.65 10.14 4.78
CA GLY A 50 13.01 9.90 5.28
C GLY A 50 13.04 9.23 6.67
N TYR A 51 11.89 8.82 7.20
CA TYR A 51 11.76 8.06 8.45
C TYR A 51 10.69 6.97 8.29
N PRO A 52 10.76 5.89 9.10
CA PRO A 52 9.82 4.77 8.99
C PRO A 52 8.38 5.18 9.32
N TRP A 53 7.41 4.61 8.60
CA TRP A 53 5.99 4.88 8.80
C TRP A 53 5.55 4.31 10.16
N ASP A 54 4.94 5.18 10.96
CA ASP A 54 4.44 4.86 12.30
C ASP A 54 2.92 5.09 12.35
N PRO A 55 2.11 4.03 12.54
CA PRO A 55 0.66 4.16 12.61
C PRO A 55 0.16 4.91 13.85
N ASP A 56 0.97 5.08 14.90
CA ASP A 56 0.63 5.88 16.09
C ASP A 56 1.01 7.36 15.94
N ARG A 57 1.81 7.68 14.93
CA ARG A 57 2.17 9.06 14.64
C ARG A 57 0.99 9.70 13.91
N GLU A 58 0.25 10.55 14.62
CA GLU A 58 -0.75 11.42 14.01
C GLU A 58 -0.04 12.38 13.04
N ASP A 59 0.13 11.97 11.79
CA ASP A 59 0.55 12.85 10.69
C ASP A 59 -0.63 13.79 10.33
N GLY A 60 -1.01 14.63 11.29
CA GLY A 60 -2.02 15.68 11.20
C GLY A 60 -1.53 17.04 11.71
N GLU A 61 -0.30 17.13 12.20
CA GLU A 61 0.28 18.38 12.67
C GLU A 61 1.30 18.91 11.63
N ALA A 62 0.79 19.63 10.64
CA ALA A 62 1.55 20.54 9.79
C ALA A 62 0.70 21.78 9.46
#